data_AF-A0A9D1B3H2-F1
#
_entry.id   AF-A0A9D1B3H2-F1
#
_cell.length_a   1.000
_cell.length_b   1.000
_cell.length_c   1.000
_cell.angle_alpha   90.00
_cell.angle_beta   90.00
_cell.angle_gamma   90.00
#
_symmetry.space_group_name_H-M   'P 1'
#
loop_
_entity.id
_entity.type
_entity.pdbx_description
1 polymer ?
#
loop_
_entity_poly.entity_id
_entity_poly.type
_entity_poly.pdbx_seq_one_letter_code
_entity_poly.pdbx_strand_id
1 'polypeptide(L)'
;DDLAAILYTSGSTGAPKGVAIAHRAVQAFADWGRDTFGLDGGDRIASLAPLHFDLSLFDLFTGPAAGATTCFVPERLKLAPARLADWLAGQRITTWYTVPSLLGFLALKGGLAQRDLGALERVLFAGEVFPTARLMTLVEQLPHTRFYNLFGPTETNVCLYWPVQPGRLEAGRPIPVGVPACGAALRIDAASGELLVRGPCLMAGYWRDGAPRLPLDAEGWFATGDRVSRNERGEYLFHGRLDRMLKSAGYRIEPAEIEQVLSAMPGVGGAVVLGLDDPVSGTRLAAAVAGSSLRQAALRAWAAERLPAWMRPAYYVLLEELPVLPNGKTDHQRLRRFVEEELAACPSP
;
A
#
# COMPACT_ATOMS: atom_id res chain seq x y z
N ASP A 1 23.32 11.39 -10.50
CA ASP A 1 21.85 11.46 -10.58
C ASP A 1 21.24 10.61 -11.70
N ASP A 2 21.98 9.66 -12.27
CA ASP A 2 21.46 8.81 -13.34
C ASP A 2 20.28 7.94 -12.85
N LEU A 3 19.41 7.58 -13.79
CA LEU A 3 18.25 6.75 -13.53
C LEU A 3 18.66 5.28 -13.40
N ALA A 4 18.20 4.63 -12.33
CA ALA A 4 18.35 3.21 -12.09
C ALA A 4 17.20 2.40 -12.70
N ALA A 5 15.97 2.91 -12.64
CA ALA A 5 14.76 2.24 -13.13
C ALA A 5 13.60 3.22 -13.36
N ILE A 6 12.54 2.75 -14.02
CA ILE A 6 11.25 3.44 -14.12
C ILE A 6 10.15 2.46 -13.71
N LEU A 7 9.39 2.79 -12.66
CA LEU A 7 8.25 1.99 -12.19
C LEU A 7 6.95 2.66 -12.60
N TYR A 8 6.11 1.96 -13.35
CA TYR A 8 4.80 2.48 -13.75
C TYR A 8 3.75 2.21 -12.68
N THR A 9 3.07 3.26 -12.25
CA THR A 9 1.93 3.21 -11.32
C THR A 9 0.64 3.65 -12.02
N SER A 10 -0.52 3.38 -11.41
CA SER A 10 -1.81 3.84 -11.94
C SER A 10 -1.85 5.36 -12.05
N GLY A 11 -2.52 5.89 -13.07
CA GLY A 11 -2.53 7.31 -13.37
C GLY A 11 -3.91 7.93 -13.35
N SER A 12 -3.99 9.16 -12.84
CA SER A 12 -5.21 9.99 -12.78
C SER A 12 -5.94 10.23 -14.12
N THR A 13 -5.30 9.94 -15.25
CA THR A 13 -5.86 10.10 -16.60
C THR A 13 -6.16 8.77 -17.30
N GLY A 14 -6.09 7.65 -16.57
CA GLY A 14 -6.21 6.30 -17.13
C GLY A 14 -4.96 5.79 -17.87
N ALA A 15 -3.91 6.61 -17.96
CA ALA A 15 -2.60 6.21 -18.51
C ALA A 15 -1.59 6.03 -17.35
N PRO A 16 -0.87 4.90 -17.27
CA PRO A 16 0.12 4.68 -16.22
C PRO A 16 1.18 5.79 -16.15
N LYS A 17 1.54 6.21 -14.94
CA LYS A 17 2.59 7.21 -14.69
C LYS A 17 3.88 6.50 -14.30
N GLY A 18 4.92 6.63 -15.13
CA GLY A 18 6.26 6.14 -14.80
C GLY A 18 6.92 7.02 -13.75
N VAL A 19 7.29 6.47 -12.61
CA VAL A 19 8.15 7.12 -11.61
C VAL A 19 9.59 6.71 -11.89
N ALA A 20 10.41 7.68 -12.28
CA ALA A 20 11.82 7.52 -12.56
C ALA A 20 12.62 7.52 -11.27
N ILE A 21 13.34 6.43 -11.03
CA ILE A 21 14.13 6.16 -9.83
C ILE A 21 15.57 6.52 -10.12
N ALA A 22 16.17 7.38 -9.30
CA ALA A 22 17.59 7.73 -9.42
C ALA A 22 18.46 6.79 -8.57
N HIS A 23 19.67 6.47 -9.04
CA HIS A 23 20.66 5.70 -8.28
C HIS A 23 20.90 6.28 -6.88
N ARG A 24 20.98 7.61 -6.76
CA ARG A 24 21.16 8.28 -5.45
C ARG A 24 20.03 7.99 -4.47
N ALA A 25 18.79 7.85 -4.94
CA ALA A 25 17.63 7.61 -4.09
C ALA A 25 17.61 6.14 -3.63
N VAL A 26 17.95 5.21 -4.53
CA VAL A 26 18.13 3.79 -4.19
C VAL A 26 19.23 3.60 -3.17
N GLN A 27 20.39 4.24 -3.39
CA GLN A 27 21.51 4.17 -2.46
C GLN A 27 21.15 4.74 -1.09
N ALA A 28 20.53 5.92 -1.03
CA ALA A 28 20.09 6.52 0.22
C ALA A 28 19.11 5.62 0.99
N PHE A 29 18.17 4.98 0.27
CA PHE A 29 17.24 4.02 0.86
C PHE A 29 17.94 2.75 1.35
N ALA A 30 18.89 2.23 0.57
CA ALA A 30 19.66 1.04 0.92
C ALA A 30 20.56 1.27 2.15
N ASP A 31 21.28 2.38 2.19
CA ASP A 31 22.11 2.74 3.34
C ASP A 31 21.25 2.97 4.59
N TRP A 32 20.15 3.72 4.47
CA TRP A 32 19.22 3.92 5.59
C TRP A 32 18.62 2.61 6.08
N GLY A 33 18.18 1.73 5.18
CA GLY A 33 17.59 0.44 5.53
C GLY A 33 18.59 -0.49 6.21
N ARG A 34 19.83 -0.56 5.70
CA ARG A 34 20.91 -1.34 6.31
C ARG A 34 21.16 -0.88 7.74
N ASP A 35 21.39 0.42 7.92
CA ASP A 35 21.82 0.98 9.21
C ASP A 35 20.66 0.96 10.23
N THR A 36 19.43 1.26 9.80
CA THR A 36 18.25 1.31 10.68
C THR A 36 17.82 -0.07 11.16
N PHE A 37 17.93 -1.09 10.31
CA PHE A 37 17.48 -2.45 10.63
C PHE A 37 18.63 -3.37 11.02
N GLY A 38 19.87 -2.88 11.06
CA GLY A 38 21.06 -3.63 11.42
C GLY A 38 21.31 -4.82 10.51
N LEU A 39 21.13 -4.64 9.19
CA LEU A 39 21.34 -5.72 8.22
C LEU A 39 22.82 -6.04 8.07
N ASP A 40 23.15 -7.33 7.99
CA ASP A 40 24.51 -7.82 7.72
C ASP A 40 24.55 -9.07 6.83
N GLY A 41 25.74 -9.65 6.65
CA GLY A 41 25.95 -10.83 5.81
C GLY A 41 25.31 -12.13 6.31
N GLY A 42 24.88 -12.17 7.57
CA GLY A 42 24.12 -13.29 8.15
C GLY A 42 22.63 -13.27 7.76
N ASP A 43 22.14 -12.17 7.21
CA ASP A 43 20.72 -12.02 6.92
C ASP A 43 20.25 -12.77 5.68
N ARG A 44 19.00 -13.20 5.75
CA ARG A 44 18.26 -13.87 4.67
C ARG A 44 16.96 -13.12 4.44
N ILE A 45 16.87 -12.40 3.34
CA ILE A 45 15.74 -11.53 3.03
C ILE A 45 14.77 -12.25 2.10
N ALA A 46 13.51 -12.39 2.51
CA ALA A 46 12.46 -12.91 1.63
C ALA A 46 12.07 -11.86 0.58
N SER A 47 12.25 -12.20 -0.70
CA SER A 47 11.87 -11.41 -1.86
C SER A 47 10.57 -11.94 -2.45
N LEU A 48 9.46 -11.25 -2.17
CA LEU A 48 8.13 -11.57 -2.72
C LEU A 48 7.48 -10.37 -3.41
N ALA A 49 7.93 -9.15 -3.10
CA ALA A 49 7.41 -7.95 -3.73
C ALA A 49 7.65 -8.07 -5.25
N PRO A 50 6.62 -7.84 -6.09
CA PRO A 50 6.83 -7.83 -7.52
C PRO A 50 7.90 -6.79 -7.91
N LEU A 51 8.73 -7.08 -8.92
CA LEU A 51 9.81 -6.17 -9.33
C LEU A 51 9.30 -4.83 -9.89
N HIS A 52 8.01 -4.74 -10.21
CA HIS A 52 7.35 -3.49 -10.58
C HIS A 52 6.85 -2.67 -9.38
N PHE A 53 7.19 -3.07 -8.14
CA PHE A 53 6.89 -2.34 -6.90
C PHE A 53 8.16 -1.77 -6.29
N ASP A 54 8.06 -0.57 -5.73
CA ASP A 54 9.14 0.07 -4.98
C ASP A 54 9.56 -0.69 -3.72
N LEU A 55 8.66 -1.46 -3.09
CA LEU A 55 9.00 -2.39 -2.01
C LEU A 55 10.13 -3.35 -2.40
N SER A 56 10.20 -3.75 -3.68
CA SER A 56 11.24 -4.64 -4.19
C SER A 56 12.65 -4.04 -4.12
N LEU A 57 12.76 -2.71 -3.96
CA LEU A 57 14.06 -2.06 -3.85
C LEU A 57 14.81 -2.47 -2.58
N PHE A 58 14.10 -2.89 -1.53
CA PHE A 58 14.73 -3.31 -0.29
C PHE A 58 15.49 -4.64 -0.44
N ASP A 59 14.81 -5.65 -0.95
CA ASP A 59 15.37 -6.99 -1.18
C ASP A 59 16.34 -7.03 -2.36
N LEU A 60 16.21 -6.16 -3.35
CA LEU A 60 17.13 -6.09 -4.49
C LEU A 60 18.37 -5.24 -4.25
N PHE A 61 18.30 -4.18 -3.42
CA PHE A 61 19.42 -3.25 -3.22
C PHE A 61 19.87 -3.18 -1.77
N THR A 62 18.98 -3.02 -0.79
CA THR A 62 19.37 -2.95 0.63
C THR A 62 20.02 -4.26 1.10
N GLY A 63 19.43 -5.41 0.77
CA GLY A 63 19.97 -6.73 1.14
C GLY A 63 21.39 -6.97 0.61
N PRO A 64 21.59 -6.94 -0.72
CA PRO A 64 22.92 -7.11 -1.30
C PRO A 64 23.93 -6.06 -0.84
N ALA A 65 23.52 -4.80 -0.62
CA ALA A 65 24.40 -3.77 -0.07
C ALA A 65 24.85 -4.03 1.38
N ALA A 66 24.10 -4.84 2.13
CA ALA A 66 24.47 -5.31 3.47
C ALA A 66 25.27 -6.64 3.45
N GLY A 67 25.46 -7.25 2.27
CA GLY A 67 26.03 -8.59 2.12
C GLY A 67 25.04 -9.73 2.40
N ALA A 68 23.76 -9.43 2.60
CA ALA A 68 22.72 -10.39 2.93
C ALA A 68 22.35 -11.28 1.72
N THR A 69 21.73 -12.43 2.00
CA THR A 69 21.19 -13.32 0.97
C THR A 69 19.75 -12.96 0.61
N THR A 70 19.49 -12.61 -0.65
CA THR A 70 18.12 -12.44 -1.17
C THR A 70 17.52 -13.79 -1.57
N CYS A 71 16.42 -14.17 -0.94
CA CYS A 71 15.72 -15.44 -1.14
C CYS A 71 14.40 -15.19 -1.87
N PHE A 72 14.34 -15.52 -3.16
CA PHE A 72 13.11 -15.35 -3.96
C PHE A 72 12.02 -16.33 -3.53
N VAL A 73 10.90 -15.79 -3.05
CA VAL A 73 9.72 -16.56 -2.67
C VAL A 73 9.02 -17.04 -3.94
N PRO A 74 8.75 -18.34 -4.10
CA PRO A 74 8.01 -18.82 -5.26
C PRO A 74 6.59 -18.23 -5.32
N GLU A 75 6.20 -17.63 -6.45
CA GLU A 75 4.90 -16.93 -6.63
C GLU A 75 3.69 -17.77 -6.19
N ARG A 76 3.72 -19.08 -6.46
CA ARG A 76 2.65 -20.03 -6.06
C ARG A 76 2.37 -20.06 -4.55
N LEU A 77 3.29 -19.59 -3.71
CA LEU A 77 3.13 -19.56 -2.26
C LEU A 77 2.38 -18.33 -1.77
N LYS A 78 2.25 -17.28 -2.59
CA LYS A 78 1.60 -16.01 -2.22
C LYS A 78 0.16 -16.19 -1.73
N LEU A 79 -0.57 -17.15 -2.31
CA LEU A 79 -1.95 -17.48 -1.95
C LEU A 79 -2.06 -18.73 -1.05
N ALA A 80 -0.93 -19.27 -0.56
CA ALA A 80 -0.88 -20.48 0.25
C ALA A 80 -0.20 -20.19 1.60
N PRO A 81 -0.89 -19.54 2.55
CA PRO A 81 -0.28 -18.91 3.72
C PRO A 81 0.42 -19.92 4.64
N ALA A 82 -0.16 -21.10 4.86
CA ALA A 82 0.49 -22.16 5.64
C ALA A 82 1.80 -22.64 4.98
N ARG A 83 1.78 -22.83 3.65
CA ARG A 83 2.98 -23.26 2.90
C ARG A 83 4.02 -22.15 2.80
N LEU A 84 3.59 -20.89 2.77
CA LEU A 84 4.49 -19.75 2.83
C LEU A 84 5.18 -19.69 4.20
N ALA A 85 4.45 -19.91 5.30
CA ALA A 85 5.04 -20.01 6.63
C ALA A 85 6.08 -21.15 6.71
N ASP A 86 5.77 -22.33 6.16
CA ASP A 86 6.71 -23.45 6.10
C ASP A 86 7.95 -23.12 5.27
N TRP A 87 7.78 -22.37 4.18
CA TRP A 87 8.90 -21.89 3.35
C TRP A 87 9.78 -20.89 4.10
N LEU A 88 9.18 -19.91 4.81
CA LEU A 88 9.92 -18.93 5.61
C LEU A 88 10.80 -19.63 6.66
N ALA A 89 10.23 -20.62 7.36
CA ALA A 89 10.93 -21.45 8.34
C ALA A 89 12.05 -22.28 7.68
N GLY A 90 11.73 -23.02 6.62
CA GLY A 90 12.69 -23.88 5.93
C GLY A 90 13.84 -23.13 5.26
N GLN A 91 13.61 -21.88 4.83
CA GLN A 91 14.65 -20.99 4.30
C GLN A 91 15.36 -20.18 5.37
N ARG A 92 14.98 -20.31 6.64
CA ARG A 92 15.53 -19.54 7.77
C ARG A 92 15.56 -18.04 7.49
N ILE A 93 14.47 -17.51 6.96
CA ILE A 93 14.35 -16.08 6.63
C ILE A 93 14.49 -15.26 7.91
N THR A 94 15.34 -14.24 7.88
CA THR A 94 15.57 -13.31 9.00
C THR A 94 14.80 -12.01 8.86
N THR A 95 14.64 -11.55 7.62
CA THR A 95 13.99 -10.27 7.32
C THR A 95 12.98 -10.43 6.20
N TRP A 96 11.82 -9.81 6.36
CA TRP A 96 10.83 -9.75 5.29
C TRP A 96 10.15 -8.39 5.21
N TYR A 97 10.15 -7.79 4.02
CA TYR A 97 9.42 -6.56 3.72
C TYR A 97 8.24 -6.86 2.80
N THR A 98 7.03 -6.54 3.25
CA THR A 98 5.81 -6.93 2.52
C THR A 98 4.63 -6.00 2.83
N VAL A 99 3.44 -6.33 2.34
CA VAL A 99 2.23 -5.53 2.52
C VAL A 99 1.38 -6.05 3.70
N PRO A 100 0.69 -5.17 4.45
CA PRO A 100 -0.20 -5.56 5.53
C PRO A 100 -1.24 -6.63 5.17
N SER A 101 -1.82 -6.58 3.96
CA SER A 101 -2.83 -7.55 3.52
C SER A 101 -2.31 -8.99 3.51
N LEU A 102 -1.07 -9.22 3.07
CA LEU A 102 -0.47 -10.55 3.10
C LEU A 102 -0.14 -11.00 4.53
N LEU A 103 0.34 -10.07 5.37
CA LEU A 103 0.61 -10.36 6.78
C LEU A 103 -0.68 -10.68 7.54
N GLY A 104 -1.76 -9.94 7.30
CA GLY A 104 -3.08 -10.23 7.86
C GLY A 104 -3.60 -11.60 7.42
N PHE A 105 -3.37 -11.99 6.16
CA PHE A 105 -3.73 -13.32 5.68
C PHE A 105 -2.91 -14.42 6.38
N LEU A 106 -1.61 -14.21 6.59
CA LEU A 106 -0.75 -15.13 7.37
C LEU A 106 -1.16 -15.22 8.83
N ALA A 107 -1.53 -14.11 9.47
CA ALA A 107 -2.00 -14.09 10.85
C ALA A 107 -3.20 -15.04 11.05
N LEU A 108 -4.09 -15.10 10.06
CA LEU A 108 -5.32 -15.89 10.12
C LEU A 108 -5.15 -17.34 9.65
N LYS A 109 -4.33 -17.55 8.62
CA LYS A 109 -4.29 -18.82 7.86
C LYS A 109 -2.89 -19.41 7.71
N GLY A 110 -1.86 -18.73 8.20
CA GLY A 110 -0.47 -19.16 8.14
C GLY A 110 -0.08 -20.15 9.24
N GLY A 111 -0.80 -20.15 10.36
CA GLY A 111 -0.48 -21.00 11.50
C GLY A 111 0.94 -20.75 12.04
N LEU A 112 1.35 -19.48 12.09
CA LEU A 112 2.74 -19.08 12.35
C LEU A 112 3.28 -19.66 13.66
N ALA A 113 2.47 -19.69 14.72
CA ALA A 113 2.84 -20.24 16.02
C ALA A 113 3.12 -21.76 16.03
N GLN A 114 2.78 -22.50 14.95
CA GLN A 114 3.08 -23.93 14.82
C GLN A 114 4.34 -24.21 13.97
N ARG A 115 5.09 -23.19 13.57
CA ARG A 115 6.31 -23.31 12.77
C ARG A 115 7.52 -22.82 13.55
N ASP A 116 8.70 -23.36 13.21
CA ASP A 116 9.97 -22.80 13.67
C ASP A 116 10.34 -21.55 12.85
N LEU A 117 9.78 -20.42 13.27
CA LEU A 117 10.10 -19.09 12.73
C LEU A 117 11.08 -18.34 13.65
N GLY A 118 11.88 -19.06 14.45
CA GLY A 118 12.84 -18.44 15.38
C GLY A 118 13.94 -17.64 14.70
N ALA A 119 14.20 -17.88 13.41
CA ALA A 119 15.12 -17.08 12.60
C ALA A 119 14.52 -15.74 12.16
N LEU A 120 13.19 -15.59 12.11
CA LEU A 120 12.52 -14.39 11.58
C LEU A 120 12.59 -13.25 12.60
N GLU A 121 13.67 -12.48 12.54
CA GLU A 121 13.92 -11.39 13.47
C GLU A 121 13.10 -10.14 13.15
N ARG A 122 12.83 -9.87 11.86
CA ARG A 122 12.30 -8.58 11.42
C ARG A 122 11.25 -8.72 10.32
N VAL A 123 10.11 -8.08 10.54
CA VAL A 123 9.05 -7.91 9.54
C VAL A 123 8.79 -6.43 9.34
N LEU A 124 9.05 -5.95 8.14
CA LEU A 124 8.73 -4.61 7.70
C LEU A 124 7.44 -4.67 6.90
N PHE A 125 6.60 -3.65 7.04
CA PHE A 125 5.40 -3.54 6.22
C PHE A 125 5.13 -2.11 5.76
N ALA A 126 4.60 -1.97 4.56
CA ALA A 126 4.25 -0.67 3.97
C ALA A 126 3.14 -0.80 2.92
N GLY A 127 2.73 0.34 2.39
CA GLY A 127 1.85 0.40 1.22
C GLY A 127 0.36 0.34 1.54
N GLU A 128 -0.04 0.00 2.77
CA GLU A 128 -1.44 -0.05 3.21
C GLU A 128 -1.57 0.36 4.68
N VAL A 129 -2.79 0.73 5.11
CA VAL A 129 -3.09 0.82 6.54
C VAL A 129 -3.19 -0.60 7.09
N PHE A 130 -2.43 -0.93 8.12
CA PHE A 130 -2.53 -2.24 8.79
C PHE A 130 -3.70 -2.23 9.78
N PRO A 131 -4.72 -3.10 9.64
CA PRO A 131 -5.67 -3.34 10.72
C PRO A 131 -4.97 -3.74 12.03
N THR A 132 -5.03 -2.88 13.05
CA THR A 132 -4.30 -3.06 14.31
C THR A 132 -4.60 -4.38 15.00
N ALA A 133 -5.85 -4.85 14.95
CA ALA A 133 -6.23 -6.15 15.50
C ALA A 133 -5.48 -7.32 14.84
N ARG A 134 -5.16 -7.23 13.54
CA ARG A 134 -4.39 -8.27 12.83
C ARG A 134 -2.90 -8.18 13.15
N LEU A 135 -2.37 -6.96 13.30
CA LEU A 135 -1.00 -6.75 13.76
C LEU A 135 -0.80 -7.32 15.17
N MET A 136 -1.77 -7.13 16.07
CA MET A 136 -1.75 -7.73 17.42
C MET A 136 -1.67 -9.25 17.34
N THR A 137 -2.52 -9.89 16.52
CA THR A 137 -2.45 -11.36 16.30
C THR A 137 -1.07 -11.80 15.80
N LEU A 138 -0.43 -11.05 14.90
CA LEU A 138 0.91 -11.39 14.41
C LEU A 138 1.97 -11.27 15.49
N VAL A 139 1.93 -10.20 16.28
CA VAL A 139 2.86 -9.97 17.39
C VAL A 139 2.75 -11.09 18.42
N GLU A 140 1.54 -11.55 18.73
CA GLU A 140 1.30 -12.69 19.62
C GLU A 140 1.85 -14.01 19.05
N GLN A 141 1.69 -14.24 17.74
CA GLN A 141 2.17 -15.45 17.07
C GLN A 141 3.69 -15.46 16.82
N LEU A 142 4.33 -14.29 16.82
CA LEU A 142 5.75 -14.09 16.54
C LEU A 142 6.40 -13.18 17.61
N PRO A 143 6.46 -13.62 18.88
CA PRO A 143 6.86 -12.77 20.01
C PRO A 143 8.33 -12.32 19.97
N HIS A 144 9.17 -13.00 19.18
CA HIS A 144 10.59 -12.65 19.01
C HIS A 144 10.85 -11.73 17.82
N THR A 145 9.86 -11.52 16.95
CA THR A 145 10.00 -10.73 15.74
C THR A 145 9.72 -9.26 16.01
N ARG A 146 10.60 -8.38 15.53
CA ARG A 146 10.39 -6.93 15.53
C ARG A 146 9.61 -6.52 14.29
N PHE A 147 8.56 -5.73 14.48
CA PHE A 147 7.72 -5.24 13.39
C PHE A 147 7.95 -3.76 13.14
N TYR A 148 7.92 -3.35 11.87
CA TYR A 148 8.15 -1.95 11.47
C TYR A 148 7.12 -1.50 10.45
N ASN A 149 6.40 -0.42 10.74
CA ASN A 149 5.53 0.25 9.79
C ASN A 149 6.35 1.26 9.00
N LEU A 150 6.51 1.07 7.71
CA LEU A 150 7.21 1.98 6.80
C LEU A 150 6.16 2.73 5.97
N PHE A 151 6.40 4.01 5.74
CA PHE A 151 5.45 4.87 5.04
C PHE A 151 6.15 5.80 4.06
N GLY A 152 5.60 5.85 2.85
CA GLY A 152 5.93 6.78 1.79
C GLY A 152 5.12 6.44 0.54
N PRO A 153 4.83 7.42 -0.33
CA PRO A 153 4.44 7.11 -1.71
C PRO A 153 5.67 6.75 -2.55
N THR A 154 5.49 6.19 -3.74
CA THR A 154 6.58 5.74 -4.63
C THR A 154 7.59 6.83 -4.95
N GLU A 155 7.13 8.08 -5.02
CA GLU A 155 7.93 9.26 -5.26
C GLU A 155 8.94 9.55 -4.13
N THR A 156 8.73 8.99 -2.93
CA THR A 156 9.66 9.05 -1.80
C THR A 156 10.24 7.68 -1.42
N ASN A 157 9.66 6.58 -1.93
CA ASN A 157 9.78 5.20 -1.43
C ASN A 157 9.39 5.07 0.06
N VAL A 158 10.21 5.59 0.97
CA VAL A 158 9.94 5.70 2.40
C VAL A 158 10.40 7.07 2.90
N CYS A 159 9.53 7.77 3.63
CA CYS A 159 9.83 9.06 4.29
C CYS A 159 9.54 9.06 5.80
N LEU A 160 8.80 8.05 6.27
CA LEU A 160 8.43 7.85 7.67
C LEU A 160 8.58 6.37 8.04
N TYR A 161 8.93 6.08 9.29
CA TYR A 161 8.88 4.73 9.82
C TYR A 161 8.54 4.70 11.31
N TRP A 162 7.88 3.63 11.75
CA TRP A 162 7.52 3.39 13.15
C TRP A 162 7.94 1.97 13.59
N PRO A 163 8.86 1.83 14.55
CA PRO A 163 9.06 0.57 15.26
C PRO A 163 7.79 0.24 16.05
N VAL A 164 7.16 -0.89 15.74
CA VAL A 164 5.93 -1.31 16.41
C VAL A 164 6.22 -1.55 17.88
N GLN A 165 5.41 -0.92 18.73
CA GLN A 165 5.47 -1.09 20.18
C GLN A 165 4.24 -1.88 20.64
N PRO A 166 4.35 -3.20 20.91
CA PRO A 166 3.22 -4.06 21.26
C PRO A 166 2.32 -3.51 22.37
N GLY A 167 2.91 -2.94 23.42
CA GLY A 167 2.18 -2.34 24.54
C GLY A 167 1.39 -1.07 24.21
N ARG A 168 1.45 -0.59 22.96
CA ARG A 168 0.68 0.57 22.47
C ARG A 168 -0.34 0.19 21.40
N LEU A 169 -0.50 -1.10 21.10
CA LEU A 169 -1.49 -1.56 20.15
C LEU A 169 -2.85 -1.67 20.84
N GLU A 170 -3.84 -1.00 20.26
CA GLU A 170 -5.23 -1.05 20.71
C GLU A 170 -6.12 -1.39 19.50
N ALA A 171 -6.93 -2.46 19.63
CA ALA A 171 -7.86 -2.84 18.59
C ALA A 171 -8.82 -1.68 18.26
N GLY A 172 -8.98 -1.38 16.97
CA GLY A 172 -9.81 -0.26 16.50
C GLY A 172 -9.14 1.11 16.54
N ARG A 173 -7.90 1.24 17.05
CA ARG A 173 -7.11 2.47 16.95
C ARG A 173 -6.07 2.35 15.83
N PRO A 174 -5.87 3.38 15.00
CA PRO A 174 -4.80 3.37 13.99
C PRO A 174 -3.43 3.40 14.66
N ILE A 175 -2.45 2.76 14.03
CA ILE A 175 -1.04 2.85 14.42
C ILE A 175 -0.37 4.09 13.80
N PRO A 176 0.69 4.65 14.41
CA PRO A 176 1.47 5.69 13.79
C PRO A 176 2.14 5.23 12.49
N VAL A 177 2.36 6.18 11.58
CA VAL A 177 3.31 6.04 10.46
C VAL A 177 4.72 6.46 10.88
N GLY A 178 4.85 7.12 12.04
CA GLY A 178 6.08 7.14 12.84
C GLY A 178 6.88 8.42 12.73
N VAL A 179 8.20 8.31 12.61
CA VAL A 179 9.15 9.43 12.62
C VAL A 179 9.92 9.50 11.30
N PRO A 180 10.57 10.63 10.97
CA PRO A 180 11.30 10.76 9.72
C PRO A 180 12.26 9.59 9.45
N ALA A 181 12.23 9.09 8.22
CA ALA A 181 13.06 8.00 7.71
C ALA A 181 13.93 8.51 6.55
N CYS A 182 15.00 7.78 6.22
CA CYS A 182 15.87 8.07 5.07
C CYS A 182 16.34 9.53 4.99
N GLY A 183 16.69 10.14 6.12
CA GLY A 183 17.12 11.54 6.18
C GLY A 183 16.07 12.55 5.69
N ALA A 184 14.79 12.18 5.69
CA ALA A 184 13.72 13.05 5.24
C ALA A 184 13.54 14.24 6.19
N ALA A 185 13.46 15.44 5.63
CA ALA A 185 12.82 16.57 6.29
C ALA A 185 11.32 16.50 5.99
N LEU A 186 10.50 16.79 7.01
CA LEU A 186 9.04 16.70 6.91
C LEU A 186 8.39 17.99 7.41
N ARG A 187 7.34 18.43 6.72
CA ARG A 187 6.49 19.56 7.10
C ARG A 187 5.02 19.15 6.94
N ILE A 188 4.15 19.66 7.80
CA ILE A 188 2.70 19.56 7.60
C ILE A 188 2.24 20.91 7.06
N ASP A 189 1.59 20.91 5.91
CA ASP A 189 0.97 22.13 5.39
C ASP A 189 -0.16 22.58 6.33
N ALA A 190 -0.11 23.84 6.75
CA ALA A 190 -1.02 24.36 7.79
C ALA A 190 -2.47 24.47 7.31
N ALA A 191 -2.70 24.67 6.01
CA ALA A 191 -4.03 24.85 5.46
C ALA A 191 -4.72 23.52 5.17
N SER A 192 -3.99 22.60 4.54
CA SER A 192 -4.53 21.31 4.06
C SER A 192 -4.30 20.17 5.04
N GLY A 193 -3.31 20.25 5.93
CA GLY A 193 -2.83 19.12 6.74
C GLY A 193 -2.00 18.12 5.94
N GLU A 194 -1.56 18.47 4.73
CA GLU A 194 -0.79 17.61 3.83
C GLU A 194 0.63 17.36 4.36
N LEU A 195 1.12 16.13 4.22
CA LEU A 195 2.52 15.80 4.43
C LEU A 195 3.36 16.31 3.25
N LEU A 196 4.34 17.14 3.57
CA LEU A 196 5.33 17.66 2.64
C LEU A 196 6.70 17.05 2.96
N VAL A 197 7.38 16.55 1.94
CA VAL A 197 8.62 15.76 2.09
C VAL A 197 9.77 16.37 1.29
N ARG A 198 10.96 16.35 1.89
CA ARG A 198 12.24 16.52 1.20
C ARG A 198 13.20 15.47 1.70
N GLY A 199 14.15 15.06 0.88
CA GLY A 199 15.21 14.18 1.33
C GLY A 199 15.91 13.44 0.20
N PRO A 200 16.97 12.70 0.53
CA PRO A 200 17.79 12.00 -0.44
C PRO A 200 17.04 10.86 -1.14
N CYS A 201 16.04 10.26 -0.48
CA CYS A 201 15.16 9.22 -1.03
C CYS A 201 14.13 9.72 -2.06
N LEU A 202 14.00 11.04 -2.29
CA LEU A 202 13.11 11.55 -3.33
C LEU A 202 13.55 11.03 -4.71
N MET A 203 12.60 10.41 -5.42
CA MET A 203 12.80 9.92 -6.79
C MET A 203 13.03 11.08 -7.75
N ALA A 204 13.54 10.78 -8.95
CA ALA A 204 13.81 11.80 -9.96
C ALA A 204 12.51 12.50 -10.44
N GLY A 205 11.38 11.80 -10.37
CA GLY A 205 10.07 12.32 -10.66
C GLY A 205 9.32 11.49 -11.68
N TYR A 206 8.26 12.04 -12.27
CA TYR A 206 7.50 11.34 -13.29
C TYR A 206 8.22 11.43 -14.64
N TRP A 207 8.37 10.29 -15.31
CA TRP A 207 8.94 10.20 -16.65
C TRP A 207 7.96 10.75 -17.69
N ARG A 208 8.31 11.87 -18.32
CA ARG A 208 7.52 12.51 -19.38
C ARG A 208 8.46 13.11 -20.42
N ASP A 209 8.17 12.90 -21.69
CA ASP A 209 8.89 13.54 -22.80
C ASP A 209 10.43 13.35 -22.76
N GLY A 210 10.89 12.18 -22.29
CA GLY A 210 12.31 11.81 -22.24
C GLY A 210 13.07 12.33 -21.01
N ALA A 211 12.40 12.97 -20.04
CA ALA A 211 13.03 13.43 -18.81
C ALA A 211 12.13 13.23 -17.58
N PRO A 212 12.70 13.04 -16.38
CA PRO A 212 11.94 12.97 -15.15
C PRO A 212 11.63 14.37 -14.59
N ARG A 213 10.41 14.58 -14.09
CA ARG A 213 10.04 15.82 -13.37
C ARG A 213 9.22 15.51 -12.13
N LEU A 214 9.75 15.89 -10.97
CA LEU A 214 9.02 15.83 -9.69
C LEU A 214 8.37 17.19 -9.42
N PRO A 215 7.05 17.25 -9.11
CA PRO A 215 6.37 18.51 -8.83
C PRO A 215 6.71 18.98 -7.41
N LEU A 216 7.73 19.82 -7.29
CA LEU A 216 8.13 20.46 -6.05
C LEU A 216 7.49 21.85 -5.92
N ASP A 217 7.19 22.29 -4.70
CA ASP A 217 6.80 23.67 -4.42
C ASP A 217 7.98 24.65 -4.62
N ALA A 218 7.72 25.95 -4.47
CA ALA A 218 8.72 27.00 -4.68
C ALA A 218 9.93 26.86 -3.75
N GLU A 219 9.72 26.32 -2.56
CA GLU A 219 10.81 26.10 -1.62
C GLU A 219 11.56 24.81 -1.95
N GLY A 220 10.95 23.83 -2.64
CA GLY A 220 11.52 22.52 -2.97
C GLY A 220 10.90 21.32 -2.23
N TRP A 221 9.71 21.43 -1.64
CA TRP A 221 8.99 20.31 -1.00
C TRP A 221 8.14 19.53 -2.00
N PHE A 222 8.13 18.21 -1.86
CA PHE A 222 7.17 17.35 -2.54
C PHE A 222 5.91 17.19 -1.68
N ALA A 223 4.75 17.47 -2.28
CA ALA A 223 3.46 17.29 -1.64
C ALA A 223 2.95 15.85 -1.87
N THR A 224 2.75 15.08 -0.80
CA THR A 224 2.46 13.64 -0.98
C THR A 224 1.00 13.36 -1.34
N GLY A 225 0.09 14.25 -1.00
CA GLY A 225 -1.37 14.08 -1.02
C GLY A 225 -1.92 13.33 0.19
N ASP A 226 -1.10 13.07 1.21
CA ASP A 226 -1.51 12.37 2.43
C ASP A 226 -1.79 13.36 3.57
N ARG A 227 -2.95 13.23 4.20
CA ARG A 227 -3.30 14.03 5.38
C ARG A 227 -2.71 13.40 6.63
N VAL A 228 -1.99 14.20 7.42
CA VAL A 228 -1.32 13.74 8.64
C VAL A 228 -1.50 14.69 9.81
N SER A 229 -1.25 14.20 11.02
CA SER A 229 -1.05 15.02 12.22
C SER A 229 0.13 14.50 13.04
N ARG A 230 0.57 15.26 14.05
CA ARG A 230 1.57 14.77 15.03
C ARG A 230 0.92 14.56 16.38
N ASN A 231 1.28 13.46 17.05
CA ASN A 231 0.91 13.24 18.44
C ASN A 231 1.92 13.89 19.41
N GLU A 232 1.64 13.78 20.71
CA GLU A 232 2.49 14.33 21.79
C GLU A 232 3.90 13.71 21.84
N ARG A 233 4.09 12.53 21.23
CA ARG A 233 5.39 11.86 21.11
C ARG A 233 6.18 12.31 19.88
N GLY A 234 5.64 13.25 19.09
CA GLY A 234 6.23 13.75 17.86
C GLY A 234 6.09 12.80 16.67
N GLU A 235 5.34 11.70 16.82
CA GLU A 235 5.08 10.72 15.77
C GLU A 235 3.94 11.19 14.86
N TYR A 236 4.07 10.90 13.58
CA TYR A 236 3.10 11.20 12.55
C TYR A 236 1.99 10.14 12.53
N LEU A 237 0.75 10.61 12.44
CA LEU A 237 -0.47 9.83 12.29
C LEU A 237 -1.04 10.09 10.90
N PHE A 238 -1.40 9.04 10.17
CA PHE A 238 -2.02 9.12 8.85
C PHE A 238 -3.54 9.10 8.96
N HIS A 239 -4.21 10.02 8.25
CA HIS A 239 -5.67 10.21 8.29
C HIS A 239 -6.35 9.97 6.94
N GLY A 240 -5.61 9.46 5.95
CA GLY A 240 -6.13 9.24 4.60
C GLY A 240 -5.53 10.20 3.58
N ARG A 241 -6.08 10.12 2.36
CA ARG A 241 -5.70 10.95 1.23
C ARG A 241 -6.49 12.25 1.19
N LEU A 242 -5.88 13.30 0.63
CA LEU A 242 -6.58 14.52 0.23
C LEU A 242 -7.36 14.34 -1.08
N ASP A 243 -6.91 13.42 -1.90
CA ASP A 243 -7.56 13.00 -3.14
C ASP A 243 -8.33 11.68 -2.97
N ARG A 244 -8.84 11.14 -4.08
CA ARG A 244 -9.62 9.89 -4.10
C ARG A 244 -8.75 8.63 -4.23
N MET A 245 -7.42 8.76 -4.27
CA MET A 245 -6.56 7.60 -4.50
C MET A 245 -6.72 6.55 -3.39
N LEU A 246 -6.67 5.29 -3.77
CA LEU A 246 -6.82 4.15 -2.87
C LEU A 246 -5.53 3.35 -2.80
N LYS A 247 -5.31 2.66 -1.69
CA LYS A 247 -4.26 1.66 -1.51
C LYS A 247 -4.93 0.32 -1.23
N SER A 248 -4.73 -0.68 -2.10
CA SER A 248 -5.33 -2.02 -1.93
C SER A 248 -4.42 -3.10 -2.51
N ALA A 249 -4.22 -4.18 -1.77
CA ALA A 249 -3.22 -5.22 -2.03
C ALA A 249 -1.80 -4.66 -2.28
N GLY A 250 -1.48 -3.54 -1.65
CA GLY A 250 -0.24 -2.76 -1.84
C GLY A 250 -0.20 -1.88 -3.10
N TYR A 251 -1.18 -1.96 -3.99
CA TYR A 251 -1.23 -1.15 -5.20
C TYR A 251 -1.79 0.24 -4.88
N ARG A 252 -1.12 1.29 -5.40
CA ARG A 252 -1.73 2.61 -5.54
C ARG A 252 -2.71 2.58 -6.71
N ILE A 253 -3.98 2.83 -6.42
CA ILE A 253 -5.08 2.71 -7.37
C ILE A 253 -5.77 4.06 -7.51
N GLU A 254 -5.89 4.52 -8.74
CA GLU A 254 -6.75 5.63 -9.12
C GLU A 254 -8.17 5.11 -9.39
N PRO A 255 -9.18 5.44 -8.56
CA PRO A 255 -10.56 5.03 -8.83
C PRO A 255 -11.06 5.45 -10.21
N ALA A 256 -10.67 6.64 -10.67
CA ALA A 256 -11.10 7.17 -11.96
C ALA A 256 -10.73 6.26 -13.15
N GLU A 257 -9.62 5.52 -13.09
CA GLU A 257 -9.23 4.57 -14.13
C GLU A 257 -10.23 3.41 -14.22
N ILE A 258 -10.65 2.88 -13.08
CA ILE A 258 -11.65 1.81 -13.00
C ILE A 258 -13.04 2.35 -13.39
N GLU A 259 -13.40 3.55 -12.92
CA GLU A 259 -14.65 4.23 -13.24
C GLU A 259 -14.80 4.46 -14.74
N GLN A 260 -13.72 4.87 -15.41
CA GLN A 260 -13.70 5.06 -16.86
C GLN A 260 -13.91 3.74 -17.60
N VAL A 261 -13.24 2.66 -17.18
CA VAL A 261 -13.44 1.33 -17.77
C VAL A 261 -14.88 0.86 -17.61
N LEU A 262 -15.45 0.99 -16.41
CA LEU A 262 -16.84 0.57 -16.15
C LEU A 262 -17.85 1.43 -16.90
N SER A 263 -17.63 2.76 -16.95
CA SER A 263 -18.51 3.69 -17.66
C SER A 263 -18.48 3.49 -19.19
N ALA A 264 -17.44 2.85 -19.73
CA ALA A 264 -17.38 2.48 -21.14
C ALA A 264 -18.23 1.23 -21.49
N MET A 265 -18.79 0.53 -20.50
CA MET A 265 -19.66 -0.62 -20.74
C MET A 265 -21.06 -0.15 -21.19
N PRO A 266 -21.63 -0.71 -22.28
CA PRO A 266 -22.99 -0.38 -22.70
C PRO A 266 -24.03 -0.59 -21.59
N GLY A 267 -24.91 0.39 -21.39
CA GLY A 267 -25.97 0.36 -20.37
C GLY A 267 -25.56 0.93 -19.01
N VAL A 268 -24.29 1.27 -18.80
CA VAL A 268 -23.82 2.01 -17.62
C VAL A 268 -24.05 3.50 -17.83
N GLY A 269 -24.82 4.12 -16.92
CA GLY A 269 -25.03 5.57 -16.86
C GLY A 269 -24.00 6.30 -16.00
N GLY A 270 -23.38 5.59 -15.04
CA GLY A 270 -22.27 6.09 -14.26
C GLY A 270 -21.70 5.04 -13.32
N ALA A 271 -20.41 5.15 -13.01
CA ALA A 271 -19.72 4.27 -12.07
C ALA A 271 -18.86 5.08 -11.11
N VAL A 272 -18.84 4.65 -9.84
CA VAL A 272 -18.03 5.25 -8.79
C VAL A 272 -17.37 4.14 -7.99
N VAL A 273 -16.05 4.23 -7.82
CA VAL A 273 -15.24 3.27 -7.10
C VAL A 273 -14.85 3.82 -5.73
N LEU A 274 -14.99 2.94 -4.73
CA LEU A 274 -14.77 3.21 -3.33
C LEU A 274 -13.81 2.19 -2.74
N GLY A 275 -12.94 2.64 -1.83
CA GLY A 275 -12.20 1.76 -0.94
C GLY A 275 -12.97 1.57 0.35
N LEU A 276 -13.34 0.33 0.66
CA LEU A 276 -14.02 -0.06 1.88
C LEU A 276 -13.02 -0.65 2.87
N ASP A 277 -13.20 -0.33 4.15
CA ASP A 277 -12.37 -0.89 5.20
C ASP A 277 -12.61 -2.40 5.30
N ASP A 278 -11.54 -3.18 5.28
CA ASP A 278 -11.60 -4.63 5.39
C ASP A 278 -10.77 -5.12 6.59
N PRO A 279 -11.37 -5.86 7.53
CA PRO A 279 -10.67 -6.31 8.74
C PRO A 279 -9.50 -7.26 8.49
N VAL A 280 -9.33 -7.79 7.27
CA VAL A 280 -8.27 -8.75 6.92
C VAL A 280 -7.17 -8.07 6.10
N SER A 281 -7.57 -7.37 5.05
CA SER A 281 -6.72 -6.82 4.00
C SER A 281 -6.53 -5.30 4.08
N GLY A 282 -7.14 -4.62 5.06
CA GLY A 282 -7.11 -3.17 5.20
C GLY A 282 -8.12 -2.48 4.31
N THR A 283 -8.03 -2.67 2.98
CA THR A 283 -8.93 -2.02 2.02
C THR A 283 -9.33 -2.95 0.87
N ARG A 284 -10.64 -3.04 0.61
CA ARG A 284 -11.21 -3.69 -0.59
C ARG A 284 -11.89 -2.69 -1.50
N LEU A 285 -11.81 -2.93 -2.80
CA LEU A 285 -12.47 -2.10 -3.81
C LEU A 285 -13.93 -2.51 -3.99
N ALA A 286 -14.83 -1.54 -4.02
CA ALA A 286 -16.22 -1.70 -4.42
C ALA A 286 -16.56 -0.70 -5.55
N ALA A 287 -17.37 -1.14 -6.50
CA ALA A 287 -17.92 -0.28 -7.55
C ALA A 287 -19.43 -0.13 -7.37
N ALA A 288 -19.89 1.10 -7.16
CA ALA A 288 -21.30 1.45 -7.29
C ALA A 288 -21.56 1.85 -8.74
N VAL A 289 -22.50 1.18 -9.40
CA VAL A 289 -22.75 1.33 -10.84
C VAL A 289 -24.24 1.59 -11.06
N ALA A 290 -24.54 2.75 -11.64
CA ALA A 290 -25.89 3.11 -12.05
C ALA A 290 -26.10 2.78 -13.53
N GLY A 291 -27.27 2.25 -13.88
CA GLY A 291 -27.62 1.93 -15.26
C GLY A 291 -28.75 0.93 -15.41
N SER A 292 -29.20 0.73 -16.64
CA SER A 292 -30.37 -0.11 -16.95
C SER A 292 -29.97 -1.54 -17.33
N SER A 293 -30.70 -2.53 -16.83
CA SER A 293 -30.56 -3.95 -17.21
C SER A 293 -29.15 -4.53 -16.97
N LEU A 294 -28.39 -3.94 -16.04
CA LEU A 294 -27.04 -4.40 -15.68
C LEU A 294 -27.10 -5.66 -14.80
N ARG A 295 -26.06 -6.49 -14.92
CA ARG A 295 -25.83 -7.64 -14.04
C ARG A 295 -24.41 -7.59 -13.50
N GLN A 296 -24.24 -7.85 -12.20
CA GLN A 296 -22.92 -7.82 -11.57
C GLN A 296 -21.91 -8.77 -12.25
N ALA A 297 -22.36 -9.94 -12.72
CA ALA A 297 -21.51 -10.89 -13.43
C ALA A 297 -20.95 -10.31 -14.75
N ALA A 298 -21.74 -9.52 -15.48
CA ALA A 298 -21.31 -8.89 -16.72
C ALA A 298 -20.31 -7.76 -16.46
N LEU A 299 -20.52 -6.96 -15.41
CA LEU A 299 -19.54 -5.95 -14.96
C LEU A 299 -18.21 -6.59 -14.55
N ARG A 300 -18.27 -7.69 -13.80
CA ARG A 300 -17.08 -8.47 -13.41
C ARG A 300 -16.29 -8.96 -14.63
N ALA A 301 -16.97 -9.52 -15.63
CA ALA A 301 -16.35 -9.97 -16.87
C ALA A 301 -15.73 -8.80 -17.66
N TRP A 302 -16.48 -7.72 -17.82
CA TRP A 302 -16.02 -6.51 -18.52
C TRP A 302 -14.74 -5.93 -17.91
N ALA A 303 -14.70 -5.81 -16.58
CA ALA A 303 -13.54 -5.36 -15.83
C ALA A 303 -12.37 -6.34 -15.96
N ALA A 304 -12.62 -7.66 -15.91
CA ALA A 304 -11.55 -8.66 -15.99
C ALA A 304 -10.81 -8.69 -17.33
N GLU A 305 -11.47 -8.30 -18.42
CA GLU A 305 -10.86 -8.20 -19.75
C GLU A 305 -9.98 -6.94 -19.93
N ARG A 306 -10.20 -5.89 -19.13
CA ARG A 306 -9.65 -4.54 -19.37
C ARG A 306 -8.76 -4.04 -18.24
N LEU A 307 -8.96 -4.55 -17.03
CA LEU A 307 -8.22 -4.14 -15.85
C LEU A 307 -7.34 -5.28 -15.36
N PRO A 308 -6.12 -4.97 -14.89
CA PRO A 308 -5.29 -5.95 -14.23
C PRO A 308 -5.95 -6.45 -12.94
N ALA A 309 -5.52 -7.63 -12.48
CA ALA A 309 -6.22 -8.36 -11.42
C ALA A 309 -6.46 -7.56 -10.13
N TRP A 310 -5.50 -6.71 -9.76
CA TRP A 310 -5.49 -5.88 -8.54
C TRP A 310 -6.36 -4.62 -8.61
N MET A 311 -6.78 -4.18 -9.80
CA MET A 311 -7.69 -3.03 -9.99
C MET A 311 -9.16 -3.45 -10.04
N ARG A 312 -9.45 -4.76 -10.04
CA ARG A 312 -10.83 -5.25 -10.19
C ARG A 312 -11.59 -5.09 -8.86
N PRO A 313 -12.73 -4.37 -8.84
CA PRO A 313 -13.59 -4.33 -7.67
C PRO A 313 -13.98 -5.73 -7.18
N ALA A 314 -13.91 -5.94 -5.87
CA ALA A 314 -14.42 -7.16 -5.24
C ALA A 314 -15.95 -7.18 -5.23
N TYR A 315 -16.55 -6.00 -5.08
CA TYR A 315 -18.00 -5.82 -4.99
C TYR A 315 -18.53 -4.90 -6.10
N TYR A 316 -19.71 -5.23 -6.60
CA TYR A 316 -20.43 -4.41 -7.58
C TYR A 316 -21.85 -4.20 -7.04
N VAL A 317 -22.14 -2.96 -6.63
CA VAL A 317 -23.45 -2.56 -6.13
C VAL A 317 -24.17 -1.84 -7.27
N LEU A 318 -25.32 -2.38 -7.66
CA LEU A 318 -26.12 -1.80 -8.75
C LEU A 318 -27.09 -0.78 -8.15
N LEU A 319 -27.16 0.39 -8.78
CA LEU A 319 -28.01 1.50 -8.37
C LEU A 319 -28.94 1.89 -9.51
N GLU A 320 -30.09 2.46 -9.17
CA GLU A 320 -30.91 3.15 -10.16
C GLU A 320 -30.20 4.43 -10.63
N GLU A 321 -29.72 5.23 -9.67
CA GLU A 321 -29.00 6.47 -9.92
C GLU A 321 -27.86 6.69 -8.90
N LEU A 322 -26.83 7.45 -9.29
CA LEU A 322 -25.77 7.86 -8.38
C LEU A 322 -26.26 9.01 -7.48
N PRO A 323 -26.04 8.96 -6.16
CA PRO A 323 -26.40 10.06 -5.28
C PRO A 323 -25.53 11.28 -5.60
N VAL A 324 -26.16 12.45 -5.65
CA VAL A 324 -25.51 13.74 -5.91
C VAL A 324 -25.80 14.73 -4.79
N LEU A 325 -24.85 15.63 -4.55
CA LEU A 325 -24.96 16.81 -3.72
C LEU A 325 -25.83 17.87 -4.43
N PRO A 326 -26.34 18.90 -3.72
CA PRO A 326 -27.14 19.98 -4.32
C PRO A 326 -26.43 20.74 -5.45
N ASN A 327 -25.09 20.70 -5.50
CA ASN A 327 -24.29 21.30 -6.57
C ASN A 327 -24.05 20.36 -7.77
N GLY A 328 -24.73 19.22 -7.83
CA GLY A 328 -24.66 18.25 -8.92
C GLY A 328 -23.45 17.32 -8.90
N LYS A 329 -22.53 17.45 -7.94
CA LYS A 329 -21.39 16.52 -7.77
C LYS A 329 -21.83 15.24 -7.09
N THR A 330 -21.19 14.11 -7.37
CA THR A 330 -21.44 12.85 -6.65
C THR A 330 -21.28 13.02 -5.14
N ASP A 331 -22.27 12.54 -4.39
CA ASP A 331 -22.23 12.45 -2.93
C ASP A 331 -21.54 11.15 -2.51
N HIS A 332 -20.21 11.18 -2.46
CA HIS A 332 -19.38 10.03 -2.11
C HIS A 332 -19.62 9.52 -0.68
N GLN A 333 -20.02 10.39 0.26
CA GLN A 333 -20.29 9.97 1.64
C GLN A 333 -21.58 9.16 1.72
N ARG A 334 -22.64 9.65 1.08
CA ARG A 334 -23.91 8.92 0.98
C ARG A 334 -23.74 7.61 0.23
N LEU A 335 -22.98 7.63 -0.86
CA LEU A 335 -22.69 6.43 -1.64
C LEU A 335 -21.94 5.37 -0.83
N ARG A 336 -20.90 5.79 -0.07
CA ARG A 336 -20.16 4.89 0.82
C ARG A 336 -21.08 4.20 1.81
N ARG A 337 -21.92 4.97 2.51
CA ARG A 337 -22.85 4.42 3.50
C ARG A 337 -23.80 3.41 2.87
N PHE A 338 -24.37 3.75 1.72
CA PHE A 338 -25.26 2.84 1.00
C PHE A 338 -24.57 1.52 0.61
N VAL A 339 -23.35 1.60 0.06
CA VAL A 339 -22.57 0.41 -0.30
C VAL A 339 -22.23 -0.43 0.93
N GLU A 340 -21.86 0.20 2.05
CA GLU A 340 -21.58 -0.51 3.31
C GLU A 340 -22.83 -1.20 3.87
N GLU A 341 -24.00 -0.55 3.80
CA GLU A 341 -25.30 -1.11 4.21
C GLU A 341 -25.72 -2.31 3.34
N GLU A 342 -25.63 -2.18 2.02
CA GLU A 342 -25.94 -3.26 1.07
C GLU A 342 -25.05 -4.49 1.28
N LEU A 343 -23.76 -4.29 1.51
CA LEU A 343 -22.81 -5.37 1.76
C LEU A 343 -23.01 -6.03 3.14
N ALA A 344 -23.49 -5.28 4.13
CA ALA A 344 -23.87 -5.83 5.42
C ALA A 344 -25.18 -6.65 5.34
N ALA A 345 -26.12 -6.26 4.47
CA ALA A 345 -27.39 -6.95 4.26
C ALA A 345 -27.25 -8.23 3.41
N CYS A 346 -26.28 -8.27 2.51
CA CYS A 346 -25.92 -9.45 1.73
C CYS A 346 -24.41 -9.72 1.88
N PRO A 347 -23.96 -10.26 3.03
CA PRO A 347 -22.61 -10.77 3.14
C PRO A 347 -22.47 -11.84 2.05
N SER A 348 -21.63 -11.58 1.05
CA SER A 348 -21.37 -12.56 0.00
C SER A 348 -20.93 -13.89 0.64
N PRO A 349 -21.32 -15.05 0.07
CA PRO A 349 -21.08 -16.37 0.67
C PRO A 349 -19.62 -16.69 0.94
#